data_AF-B6E5K2-F1
#
_entry.id   AF-B6E5K2-F1
#
_cell.length_a   1.000
_cell.length_b   1.000
_cell.length_c   1.000
_cell.angle_alpha   90.00
_cell.angle_beta   90.00
_cell.angle_gamma   90.00
#
_symmetry.space_group_name_H-M   'P 1'
#
loop_
_entity.id
_entity.type
_entity.pdbx_description
1 polymer ?
#
loop_
_entity_poly.entity_id
_entity_poly.type
_entity_poly.pdbx_seq_one_letter_code
_entity_poly.pdbx_strand_id
1 'polypeptide(L)'
;THGVNSTGSCSWKIYVKGGVVTWETQRTDYPRTRADMPNHEPRGCSRGASYSWYLYSANRLKYPMVRGRLMRMWREARRSLAPVEAWASIVEDPKKTRAYKSVRGRGGFVRASWDEVTEIVAAANVYTIRKYGPDRIAGFSPIPAMSMVSYAAGSRYLSLIGGVNLSFYDWYCDLPPSSPQTWGEQTDVPESADWYNSTFIIAWGSELP
;
A
#
# COMPACT_ATOMS: atom_id res chain seq x y z
N THR A 1 7.29 10.24 9.97
CA THR A 1 6.64 8.97 10.36
C THR A 1 6.79 7.96 9.24
N HIS A 2 6.39 6.72 9.45
CA HIS A 2 6.48 5.62 8.48
C HIS A 2 5.09 5.03 8.19
N GLY A 3 4.68 5.03 6.92
CA GLY A 3 3.43 4.42 6.48
C GLY A 3 3.55 2.91 6.31
N VAL A 4 3.83 2.20 7.40
CA VAL A 4 4.01 0.74 7.43
C VAL A 4 3.22 0.13 8.60
N ASN A 5 2.56 -1.00 8.36
CA ASN A 5 1.73 -1.70 9.35
C ASN A 5 2.60 -2.27 10.48
N SER A 6 2.78 -1.49 11.53
CA SER A 6 3.71 -1.78 12.63
C SER A 6 3.20 -1.34 14.00
N THR A 7 2.00 -0.76 14.07
CA THR A 7 1.38 -0.07 15.24
C THR A 7 2.20 1.08 15.84
N GLY A 8 3.45 1.27 15.42
CA GLY A 8 4.39 2.21 16.03
C GLY A 8 3.98 3.68 15.93
N SER A 9 3.47 4.15 14.79
CA SER A 9 3.07 5.56 14.59
C SER A 9 4.12 6.60 15.04
N CYS A 10 5.40 6.25 14.93
CA CYS A 10 6.49 7.06 15.48
C CYS A 10 6.77 8.29 14.61
N SER A 11 6.90 9.46 15.23
CA SER A 11 7.39 10.68 14.61
C SER A 11 8.92 10.70 14.55
N TRP A 12 9.48 11.21 13.44
CA TRP A 12 10.91 11.21 13.15
C TRP A 12 11.36 12.58 12.63
N LYS A 13 12.59 12.96 12.97
CA LYS A 13 13.36 14.05 12.38
C LYS A 13 14.07 13.49 11.15
N ILE A 14 13.74 14.01 9.97
CA ILE A 14 14.41 13.64 8.71
C ILE A 14 15.52 14.65 8.44
N TYR A 15 16.75 14.18 8.30
CA TYR A 15 17.91 15.06 8.10
C TYR A 15 18.24 15.17 6.62
N VAL A 16 18.21 16.40 6.13
CA VAL A 16 18.63 16.76 4.77
C VAL A 16 20.01 17.42 4.85
N LYS A 17 20.98 16.88 4.12
CA LYS A 17 22.35 17.41 4.04
C LYS A 17 22.78 17.40 2.58
N GLY A 18 23.24 18.55 2.07
CA GLY A 18 23.60 18.68 0.64
C GLY A 18 22.41 18.51 -0.30
N GLY A 19 21.19 18.86 0.13
CA GLY A 19 19.97 18.74 -0.67
C GLY A 19 19.43 17.31 -0.81
N VAL A 20 20.02 16.33 -0.13
CA VAL A 20 19.54 14.95 -0.10
C VAL A 20 19.22 14.51 1.33
N VAL A 21 18.23 13.63 1.47
CA VAL A 21 17.94 12.97 2.75
C VAL A 21 19.09 12.02 3.06
N THR A 22 19.59 12.04 4.29
CA THR A 22 20.79 11.30 4.68
C THR A 22 20.54 10.28 5.79
N TRP A 23 19.84 10.65 6.85
CA TRP A 23 19.42 9.75 7.93
C TRP A 23 18.20 10.31 8.67
N GLU A 24 17.72 9.56 9.65
CA GLU A 24 16.65 9.97 10.55
C GLU A 24 16.99 9.70 12.03
N THR A 25 16.42 10.51 12.93
CA THR A 25 16.39 10.22 14.39
C THR A 25 14.97 10.45 14.90
N GLN A 26 14.59 9.82 16.00
CA GLN A 26 13.25 10.01 16.55
C GLN A 26 12.99 11.46 16.96
N ARG A 27 11.71 11.85 16.89
CA ARG A 27 11.19 13.03 17.57
C ARG A 27 10.92 12.68 19.04
N THR A 28 11.04 13.67 19.92
CA THR A 28 10.88 13.51 21.38
C THR A 28 9.91 14.54 21.96
N ASP A 29 9.14 15.19 21.10
CA ASP A 29 8.26 16.32 21.38
C ASP A 29 6.77 15.92 21.35
N TYR A 30 6.47 14.65 21.63
CA TYR A 30 5.08 14.23 21.85
C TYR A 30 4.50 15.00 23.05
N PRO A 31 3.19 15.35 23.03
CA PRO A 31 2.51 15.84 24.22
C PRO A 31 2.76 14.91 25.41
N ARG A 32 3.14 15.49 26.54
CA ARG A 32 3.49 14.74 27.75
C ARG A 32 2.26 14.01 28.29
N THR A 33 2.51 12.84 28.87
CA THR A 33 1.53 12.11 29.68
C THR A 33 1.27 12.84 30.99
N ARG A 34 0.38 12.30 31.83
CA ARG A 34 0.20 12.77 33.22
C ARG A 34 1.53 12.70 33.98
N ALA A 35 1.65 13.51 35.04
CA ALA A 35 2.88 13.62 35.82
C ALA A 35 3.32 12.30 36.48
N ASP A 36 2.38 11.39 36.73
CA ASP A 36 2.58 10.08 37.34
C ASP A 36 2.85 8.96 36.31
N MET A 37 2.92 9.27 35.02
CA MET A 37 3.13 8.27 33.95
C MET A 37 4.37 8.60 33.10
N PRO A 38 5.11 7.59 32.60
CA PRO A 38 6.21 7.80 31.67
C PRO A 38 5.71 8.41 30.34
N ASN A 39 6.52 9.28 29.74
CA ASN A 39 6.21 9.85 28.43
C ASN A 39 6.49 8.82 27.31
N HIS A 40 5.90 9.05 26.14
CA HIS A 40 6.05 8.18 24.97
C HIS A 40 7.41 8.27 24.26
N GLU A 41 8.13 9.38 24.44
CA GLU A 41 9.40 9.59 23.75
C GLU A 41 10.47 8.56 24.18
N PRO A 42 11.37 8.12 23.27
CA PRO A 42 11.50 8.53 21.86
C PRO A 42 10.66 7.70 20.87
N ARG A 43 10.01 6.61 21.31
CA ARG A 43 9.50 5.54 20.42
C ARG A 43 10.58 5.09 19.41
N GLY A 44 10.15 4.64 18.23
CA GLY A 44 11.03 4.21 17.14
C GLY A 44 11.43 2.73 17.24
N CYS A 45 12.04 2.22 16.18
CA CYS A 45 12.56 0.86 16.11
C CYS A 45 13.68 0.78 15.06
N SER A 46 14.45 -0.30 15.08
CA SER A 46 15.56 -0.52 14.13
C SER A 46 15.12 -0.48 12.66
N ARG A 47 13.89 -0.91 12.37
CA ARG A 47 13.32 -0.89 11.01
C ARG A 47 12.99 0.53 10.55
N GLY A 48 12.53 1.38 11.46
CA GLY A 48 12.29 2.80 11.15
C GLY A 48 13.60 3.57 10.95
N ALA A 49 14.64 3.26 11.73
CA ALA A 49 15.94 3.91 11.66
C ALA A 49 16.75 3.61 10.39
N SER A 50 16.31 2.65 9.57
CA SER A 50 16.96 2.29 8.30
C SER A 50 16.20 2.77 7.06
N TYR A 51 15.08 3.49 7.23
CA TYR A 51 14.18 3.80 6.13
C TYR A 51 14.81 4.75 5.09
N SER A 52 15.67 5.67 5.52
CA SER A 52 16.43 6.57 4.63
C SER A 52 17.20 5.83 3.53
N TRP A 53 17.60 4.58 3.75
CA TRP A 53 18.27 3.73 2.76
C TRP A 53 17.48 3.63 1.44
N TYR A 54 16.15 3.51 1.51
CA TYR A 54 15.31 3.26 0.34
C TYR A 54 15.28 4.40 -0.68
N LEU A 55 15.62 5.62 -0.29
CA LEU A 55 15.43 6.79 -1.15
C LEU A 55 16.30 6.72 -2.41
N TYR A 56 17.54 6.25 -2.27
CA TYR A 56 18.53 6.21 -3.35
C TYR A 56 19.16 4.83 -3.56
N SER A 57 18.67 3.79 -2.87
CA SER A 57 19.21 2.44 -3.01
C SER A 57 19.07 1.88 -4.44
N ALA A 58 19.85 0.84 -4.73
CA ALA A 58 19.82 0.15 -6.01
C ALA A 58 18.43 -0.44 -6.36
N ASN A 59 17.55 -0.63 -5.36
CA ASN A 59 16.22 -1.19 -5.56
C ASN A 59 15.10 -0.13 -5.67
N ARG A 60 15.46 1.17 -5.71
CA ARG A 60 14.47 2.25 -5.86
C ARG A 60 13.79 2.18 -7.23
N LEU A 61 12.46 2.12 -7.26
CA LEU A 61 11.67 2.33 -8.47
C LEU A 61 11.74 3.81 -8.88
N LYS A 62 12.36 4.07 -10.05
CA LYS A 62 12.59 5.42 -10.59
C LYS A 62 11.61 5.83 -11.68
N TYR A 63 11.06 4.86 -12.40
CA TYR A 63 10.21 5.09 -13.57
C TYR A 63 9.02 4.13 -13.57
N PRO A 64 7.92 4.47 -14.26
CA PRO A 64 6.90 3.51 -14.61
C PRO A 64 7.50 2.35 -15.41
N MET A 65 7.13 1.12 -15.05
CA MET A 65 7.64 -0.09 -15.67
C MET A 65 6.48 -0.95 -16.18
N VAL A 66 6.60 -1.48 -17.40
CA VAL A 66 5.60 -2.38 -17.99
C VAL A 66 6.31 -3.65 -18.46
N ARG A 67 5.63 -4.79 -18.45
CA ARG A 67 6.17 -6.02 -19.03
C ARG A 67 6.38 -5.81 -20.54
N GLY A 68 7.61 -6.02 -21.03
CA GLY A 68 7.98 -5.72 -22.42
C GLY A 68 7.09 -6.38 -23.47
N ARG A 69 6.61 -7.62 -23.22
CA ARG A 69 5.66 -8.30 -24.11
C ARG A 69 4.32 -7.56 -24.23
N LEU A 70 3.77 -7.10 -23.10
CA LEU A 70 2.54 -6.30 -23.11
C LEU A 70 2.79 -4.96 -23.80
N MET A 71 3.89 -4.28 -23.49
CA MET A 71 4.20 -2.97 -24.06
C MET A 71 4.36 -3.02 -25.59
N ARG A 72 4.98 -4.08 -26.11
CA ARG A 72 5.10 -4.29 -27.56
C ARG A 72 3.73 -4.41 -28.24
N MET A 73 2.84 -5.25 -27.68
CA MET A 73 1.49 -5.43 -28.23
C MET A 73 0.65 -4.16 -28.10
N TRP A 74 0.78 -3.44 -26.98
CA TRP A 74 0.10 -2.16 -26.76
C TRP A 74 0.50 -1.13 -27.81
N ARG A 75 1.81 -0.89 -27.97
CA ARG A 75 2.32 0.07 -28.95
C ARG A 75 1.96 -0.30 -30.38
N GLU A 76 1.96 -1.59 -30.73
CA GLU A 76 1.54 -2.04 -32.06
C GLU A 76 0.05 -1.73 -32.29
N ALA A 77 -0.83 -2.09 -31.35
CA ALA A 77 -2.26 -1.84 -31.46
C ALA A 77 -2.59 -0.35 -31.50
N ARG A 78 -1.88 0.47 -30.72
CA ARG A 78 -2.10 1.94 -30.66
C ARG A 78 -1.69 2.69 -31.93
N ARG A 79 -1.05 2.04 -32.91
CA ARG A 79 -0.76 2.65 -34.22
C ARG A 79 -2.02 2.94 -35.03
N SER A 80 -3.07 2.14 -34.85
CA SER A 80 -4.29 2.22 -35.67
C SER A 80 -5.59 2.20 -34.88
N LEU A 81 -5.56 1.77 -33.60
CA LEU A 81 -6.76 1.63 -32.77
C LEU A 81 -6.82 2.68 -31.67
N ALA A 82 -8.03 3.13 -31.32
CA ALA A 82 -8.24 3.94 -30.12
C ALA A 82 -7.88 3.14 -28.85
N PRO A 83 -7.58 3.79 -27.70
CA PRO A 83 -7.03 3.10 -26.53
C PRO A 83 -7.85 1.90 -26.03
N VAL A 84 -9.17 2.04 -25.95
CA VAL A 84 -10.08 0.98 -25.46
C VAL A 84 -10.15 -0.19 -26.45
N GLU A 85 -10.16 0.11 -27.75
CA GLU A 85 -10.16 -0.90 -28.84
C GLU A 85 -8.80 -1.61 -28.92
N ALA A 86 -7.71 -0.87 -28.73
CA ALA A 86 -6.36 -1.41 -28.66
C ALA A 86 -6.26 -2.42 -27.50
N TRP A 87 -6.78 -2.08 -26.33
CA TRP A 87 -6.85 -3.01 -25.20
C TRP A 87 -7.69 -4.24 -25.53
N ALA A 88 -8.90 -4.06 -26.08
CA ALA A 88 -9.78 -5.14 -26.50
C ALA A 88 -9.07 -6.13 -27.44
N SER A 89 -8.37 -5.62 -28.47
CA SER A 89 -7.62 -6.43 -29.45
C SER A 89 -6.51 -7.30 -28.84
N ILE A 90 -6.07 -6.98 -27.62
CA ILE A 90 -5.05 -7.72 -26.87
C ILE A 90 -5.71 -8.72 -25.94
N VAL A 91 -6.73 -8.29 -25.17
CA VAL A 91 -7.32 -9.13 -24.13
C VAL A 91 -8.34 -10.14 -24.63
N GLU A 92 -8.91 -9.92 -25.83
CA GLU A 92 -9.85 -10.85 -26.46
C GLU A 92 -9.15 -11.96 -27.24
N ASP A 93 -7.85 -11.81 -27.54
CA ASP A 93 -7.04 -12.83 -28.19
C ASP A 93 -6.38 -13.76 -27.13
N PRO A 94 -6.75 -15.05 -27.07
CA PRO A 94 -6.18 -16.01 -26.11
C PRO A 94 -4.67 -16.21 -26.27
N LYS A 95 -4.12 -16.06 -27.48
CA LYS A 95 -2.68 -16.17 -27.74
C LYS A 95 -1.95 -14.96 -27.19
N LYS A 96 -2.44 -13.75 -27.46
CA LYS A 96 -1.84 -12.50 -26.93
C LYS A 96 -1.92 -12.44 -25.41
N THR A 97 -3.08 -12.77 -24.82
CA THR A 97 -3.21 -12.81 -23.34
C THR A 97 -2.25 -13.78 -22.69
N ARG A 98 -2.15 -15.02 -23.21
CA ARG A 98 -1.19 -16.01 -22.73
C ARG A 98 0.25 -15.52 -22.85
N ALA A 99 0.58 -14.81 -23.92
CA ALA A 99 1.95 -14.36 -24.20
C ALA A 99 2.53 -13.45 -23.10
N TYR A 100 1.73 -12.55 -22.51
CA TYR A 100 2.20 -11.66 -21.43
C TYR A 100 1.89 -12.19 -20.02
N LYS A 101 0.78 -12.91 -19.83
CA LYS A 101 0.40 -13.45 -18.50
C LYS A 101 1.34 -14.57 -18.03
N SER A 102 1.76 -15.47 -18.93
CA SER A 102 2.63 -16.62 -18.60
C SER A 102 4.05 -16.26 -18.17
N VAL A 103 4.46 -14.99 -18.35
CA VAL A 103 5.80 -14.50 -17.96
C VAL A 103 5.76 -13.49 -16.81
N ARG A 104 4.66 -13.44 -16.05
CA ARG A 104 4.64 -12.74 -14.76
C ARG A 104 5.64 -13.42 -13.81
N GLY A 105 6.49 -12.62 -13.16
CA GLY A 105 7.59 -13.12 -12.32
C GLY A 105 8.86 -13.55 -13.07
N ARG A 106 8.94 -13.40 -14.41
CA ARG A 106 10.07 -13.87 -15.23
C ARG A 106 10.91 -12.75 -15.89
N GLY A 107 11.05 -11.60 -15.23
CA GLY A 107 11.86 -10.48 -15.75
C GLY A 107 11.33 -9.84 -17.04
N GLY A 108 12.13 -8.99 -17.69
CA GLY A 108 11.74 -8.31 -18.94
C GLY A 108 10.79 -7.11 -18.75
N PHE A 109 11.01 -6.34 -17.69
CA PHE A 109 10.39 -5.02 -17.56
C PHE A 109 11.08 -4.02 -18.48
N VAL A 110 10.30 -3.12 -19.08
CA VAL A 110 10.79 -2.00 -19.86
C VAL A 110 10.30 -0.70 -19.23
N ARG A 111 11.12 0.35 -19.33
CA ARG A 111 10.75 1.70 -18.91
C ARG A 111 9.60 2.22 -19.78
N ALA A 112 8.65 2.91 -19.15
CA ALA A 112 7.52 3.58 -19.77
C ALA A 112 7.42 5.03 -19.30
N SER A 113 6.54 5.82 -19.94
CA SER A 113 6.14 7.14 -19.45
C SER A 113 4.87 7.05 -18.60
N TRP A 114 4.59 8.11 -17.83
CA TRP A 114 3.32 8.22 -17.09
C TRP A 114 2.12 8.23 -18.04
N ASP A 115 2.21 8.92 -19.17
CA ASP A 115 1.13 8.97 -20.17
C ASP A 115 0.80 7.59 -20.72
N GLU A 116 1.82 6.79 -21.08
CA GLU A 116 1.61 5.43 -21.58
C GLU A 116 0.92 4.54 -20.54
N VAL A 117 1.41 4.51 -19.30
CA VAL A 117 0.83 3.61 -18.28
C VAL A 117 -0.56 4.06 -17.85
N THR A 118 -0.81 5.37 -17.78
CA THR A 118 -2.11 5.90 -17.37
C THR A 118 -3.16 5.65 -18.46
N GLU A 119 -2.80 5.81 -19.75
CA GLU A 119 -3.67 5.46 -20.88
C GLU A 119 -3.99 3.95 -20.88
N ILE A 120 -3.00 3.07 -20.67
CA ILE A 120 -3.21 1.62 -20.58
C ILE A 120 -4.19 1.27 -19.46
N VAL A 121 -3.96 1.80 -18.24
CA VAL A 121 -4.79 1.50 -17.06
C VAL A 121 -6.21 2.01 -17.27
N ALA A 122 -6.38 3.25 -17.76
CA ALA A 122 -7.70 3.81 -18.03
C ALA A 122 -8.45 3.02 -19.12
N ALA A 123 -7.79 2.67 -20.22
CA ALA A 123 -8.38 1.87 -21.29
C ALA A 123 -8.82 0.48 -20.80
N ALA A 124 -7.97 -0.17 -20.00
CA ALA A 124 -8.28 -1.46 -19.39
C ALA A 124 -9.50 -1.38 -18.46
N ASN A 125 -9.58 -0.32 -17.66
CA ASN A 125 -10.69 -0.11 -16.74
C ASN A 125 -12.00 0.17 -17.49
N VAL A 126 -11.99 1.10 -18.47
CA VAL A 126 -13.16 1.42 -19.28
C VAL A 126 -13.67 0.20 -20.04
N TYR A 127 -12.78 -0.57 -20.66
CA TYR A 127 -13.15 -1.82 -21.33
C TYR A 127 -13.82 -2.81 -20.37
N THR A 128 -13.21 -3.01 -19.19
CA THR A 128 -13.69 -3.99 -18.21
C THR A 128 -15.06 -3.59 -17.66
N ILE A 129 -15.23 -2.31 -17.30
CA ILE A 129 -16.52 -1.76 -16.83
C ILE A 129 -17.60 -1.98 -17.89
N ARG A 130 -17.34 -1.58 -19.14
CA ARG A 130 -18.33 -1.66 -20.22
C ARG A 130 -18.73 -3.08 -20.56
N LYS A 131 -17.79 -4.03 -20.53
CA LYS A 131 -18.03 -5.41 -20.99
C LYS A 131 -18.50 -6.34 -19.89
N TYR A 132 -18.02 -6.17 -18.66
CA TYR A 132 -18.22 -7.14 -17.58
C TYR A 132 -18.84 -6.55 -16.31
N GLY A 133 -18.90 -5.22 -16.20
CA GLY A 133 -19.33 -4.52 -14.99
C GLY A 133 -18.16 -3.96 -14.17
N PRO A 134 -18.41 -2.93 -13.35
CA PRO A 134 -17.36 -2.25 -12.60
C PRO A 134 -16.78 -3.07 -11.45
N ASP A 135 -17.55 -4.01 -10.91
CA ASP A 135 -17.14 -4.93 -9.85
C ASP A 135 -16.09 -5.98 -10.30
N ARG A 136 -15.74 -6.04 -11.59
CA ARG A 136 -14.60 -6.80 -12.12
C ARG A 136 -13.26 -6.05 -11.99
N ILE A 137 -13.30 -4.83 -11.45
CA ILE A 137 -12.13 -4.06 -11.06
C ILE A 137 -12.08 -4.03 -9.53
N ALA A 138 -10.97 -4.52 -8.97
CA ALA A 138 -10.75 -4.55 -7.54
C ALA A 138 -9.41 -3.90 -7.17
N GLY A 139 -9.35 -3.31 -5.99
CA GLY A 139 -8.14 -2.82 -5.37
C GLY A 139 -7.92 -3.46 -4.01
N PHE A 140 -6.66 -3.76 -3.72
CA PHE A 140 -6.20 -4.20 -2.42
C PHE A 140 -5.22 -3.16 -1.87
N SER A 141 -5.61 -2.46 -0.82
CA SER A 141 -4.74 -1.55 -0.08
C SER A 141 -5.11 -1.69 1.40
N PRO A 142 -4.18 -2.12 2.27
CA PRO A 142 -4.51 -2.40 3.66
C PRO A 142 -4.29 -1.18 4.58
N ILE A 143 -4.79 -1.29 5.82
CA ILE A 143 -4.44 -0.44 6.98
C ILE A 143 -4.39 1.08 6.67
N PRO A 144 -5.54 1.77 6.59
CA PRO A 144 -5.57 3.20 6.32
C PRO A 144 -4.88 4.04 7.41
N ALA A 145 -4.83 3.57 8.66
CA ALA A 145 -4.28 4.31 9.79
C ALA A 145 -2.80 4.72 9.61
N MET A 146 -2.00 3.94 8.86
CA MET A 146 -0.58 4.25 8.66
C MET A 146 -0.34 5.37 7.62
N SER A 147 -1.28 5.60 6.70
CA SER A 147 -1.18 6.63 5.67
C SER A 147 -2.53 6.91 5.00
N MET A 148 -3.39 7.65 5.71
CA MET A 148 -4.83 7.79 5.39
C MET A 148 -5.09 8.26 3.95
N VAL A 149 -4.43 9.32 3.51
CA VAL A 149 -4.63 9.88 2.17
C VAL A 149 -4.06 8.96 1.08
N SER A 150 -2.96 8.27 1.36
CA SER A 150 -2.39 7.27 0.44
C SER A 150 -3.34 6.11 0.21
N TYR A 151 -3.99 5.60 1.27
CA TYR A 151 -5.07 4.62 1.15
C TYR A 151 -6.28 5.19 0.39
N ALA A 152 -6.69 6.42 0.74
CA ALA A 152 -7.86 7.08 0.16
C ALA A 152 -7.73 7.33 -1.35
N ALA A 153 -6.51 7.53 -1.86
CA ALA A 153 -6.28 7.81 -3.27
C ALA A 153 -6.82 6.70 -4.19
N GLY A 154 -6.47 5.44 -3.90
CA GLY A 154 -6.94 4.28 -4.68
C GLY A 154 -8.41 3.94 -4.37
N SER A 155 -8.79 3.93 -3.10
CA SER A 155 -10.15 3.54 -2.70
C SER A 155 -11.21 4.51 -3.18
N ARG A 156 -10.93 5.83 -3.16
CA ARG A 156 -11.82 6.84 -3.74
C ARG A 156 -11.99 6.66 -5.24
N TYR A 157 -10.89 6.44 -5.98
CA TYR A 157 -10.96 6.20 -7.43
C TYR A 157 -11.85 4.99 -7.74
N LEU A 158 -11.62 3.86 -7.05
CA LEU A 158 -12.39 2.63 -7.24
C LEU A 158 -13.86 2.82 -6.89
N SER A 159 -14.16 3.43 -5.74
CA SER A 159 -15.55 3.69 -5.33
C SER A 159 -16.30 4.59 -6.32
N LEU A 160 -15.63 5.59 -6.91
CA LEU A 160 -16.25 6.47 -7.91
C LEU A 160 -16.59 5.73 -9.22
N ILE A 161 -15.79 4.74 -9.63
CA ILE A 161 -16.06 3.94 -10.83
C ILE A 161 -16.90 2.69 -10.55
N GLY A 162 -17.28 2.43 -9.30
CA GLY A 162 -18.04 1.25 -8.87
C GLY A 162 -17.20 -0.02 -8.66
N GLY A 163 -15.89 0.10 -8.56
CA GLY A 163 -14.97 -1.01 -8.28
C GLY A 163 -15.00 -1.49 -6.82
N VAL A 164 -14.42 -2.66 -6.57
CA VAL A 164 -14.42 -3.33 -5.26
C VAL A 164 -13.17 -2.93 -4.45
N ASN A 165 -13.38 -2.43 -3.23
CA ASN A 165 -12.32 -2.29 -2.24
C ASN A 165 -12.28 -3.55 -1.38
N LEU A 166 -11.16 -4.28 -1.43
CA LEU A 166 -10.98 -5.53 -0.68
C LEU A 166 -10.66 -5.25 0.80
N SER A 167 -11.20 -6.07 1.70
CA SER A 167 -10.91 -6.02 3.13
C SER A 167 -9.48 -6.50 3.44
N PHE A 168 -8.99 -6.19 4.65
CA PHE A 168 -7.63 -6.52 5.07
C PHE A 168 -7.55 -7.13 6.47
N TYR A 169 -8.38 -6.70 7.43
CA TYR A 169 -8.22 -7.03 8.85
C TYR A 169 -8.60 -8.50 9.15
N ASP A 170 -9.71 -8.93 8.55
CA ASP A 170 -10.13 -10.33 8.46
C ASP A 170 -9.13 -11.18 7.65
N TRP A 171 -8.67 -10.68 6.50
CA TRP A 171 -7.75 -11.39 5.62
C TRP A 171 -6.38 -11.65 6.26
N TYR A 172 -5.87 -10.70 7.02
CA TYR A 172 -4.60 -10.85 7.74
C TYR A 172 -4.71 -11.71 9.00
N CYS A 173 -5.92 -12.11 9.39
CA CYS A 173 -6.20 -12.75 10.67
C CYS A 173 -5.81 -11.84 11.86
N ASP A 174 -5.77 -10.53 11.63
CA ASP A 174 -5.56 -9.53 12.68
C ASP A 174 -6.88 -9.28 13.43
N LEU A 175 -8.04 -9.51 12.78
CA LEU A 175 -9.36 -9.49 13.38
C LEU A 175 -9.54 -10.70 14.31
N PRO A 176 -9.69 -10.52 15.64
CA PRO A 176 -10.09 -11.60 16.53
C PRO A 176 -11.63 -11.76 16.45
N PRO A 177 -12.17 -12.84 15.86
CA PRO A 177 -13.63 -12.97 15.70
C PRO A 177 -14.39 -13.01 17.04
N SER A 178 -13.69 -13.33 18.14
CA SER A 178 -14.23 -13.27 19.50
C SER A 178 -14.62 -11.86 19.95
N SER A 179 -13.98 -10.80 19.42
CA SER A 179 -14.32 -9.42 19.80
C SER A 179 -15.72 -9.04 19.32
N PRO A 180 -16.06 -9.17 18.02
CA PRO A 180 -17.44 -8.97 17.57
C PRO A 180 -18.46 -9.90 18.23
N GLN A 181 -18.09 -11.15 18.51
CA GLN A 181 -18.99 -12.11 19.17
C GLN A 181 -19.34 -11.72 20.60
N THR A 182 -18.39 -11.13 21.33
CA THR A 182 -18.52 -10.82 22.75
C THR A 182 -19.08 -9.41 22.97
N TRP A 183 -18.61 -8.44 22.17
CA TRP A 183 -18.87 -7.02 22.40
C TRP A 183 -19.56 -6.31 21.23
N GLY A 184 -19.73 -6.98 20.08
CA GLY A 184 -20.20 -6.31 18.87
C GLY A 184 -19.23 -5.26 18.32
N GLU A 185 -17.97 -5.30 18.75
CA GLU A 185 -16.91 -4.35 18.38
C GLU A 185 -15.85 -5.05 17.50
N GLN A 186 -15.36 -4.36 16.46
CA GLN A 186 -14.32 -4.92 15.60
C GLN A 186 -13.06 -5.22 16.41
N THR A 187 -12.48 -4.18 17.02
CA THR A 187 -11.37 -4.26 17.98
C THR A 187 -11.21 -2.89 18.62
N ASP A 188 -11.28 -2.86 19.95
CA ASP A 188 -10.87 -1.72 20.77
C ASP A 188 -10.03 -2.24 21.94
N VAL A 189 -8.92 -1.58 22.24
CA VAL A 189 -7.91 -2.05 23.19
C VAL A 189 -7.30 -0.90 23.99
N PRO A 190 -6.83 -1.14 25.23
CA PRO A 190 -6.14 -0.11 25.99
C PRO A 190 -4.83 0.32 25.31
N GLU A 191 -4.50 1.61 25.43
CA GLU A 191 -3.23 2.15 24.93
C GLU A 191 -2.02 1.62 25.73
N SER A 192 -0.81 1.74 25.16
CA SER A 192 0.40 1.25 25.84
C SER A 192 0.69 1.97 27.16
N ALA A 193 0.26 3.23 27.32
CA ALA A 193 0.44 3.96 28.57
C ALA A 193 -0.41 3.37 29.70
N ASP A 194 -1.56 2.77 29.38
CA ASP A 194 -2.46 2.20 30.38
C ASP A 194 -1.91 0.91 31.01
N TRP A 195 -0.95 0.25 30.34
CA TRP A 195 -0.23 -0.88 30.93
C TRP A 195 0.48 -0.49 32.24
N TYR A 196 0.92 0.76 32.37
CA TYR A 196 1.55 1.28 33.59
C TYR A 196 0.58 1.35 34.78
N ASN A 197 -0.72 1.46 34.52
CA ASN A 197 -1.75 1.47 35.58
C ASN A 197 -2.08 0.06 36.10
N SER A 198 -1.65 -1.00 35.40
CA SER A 198 -1.91 -2.37 35.81
C SER A 198 -0.95 -2.84 36.89
N THR A 199 -1.47 -3.52 37.92
CA THR A 199 -0.67 -4.19 38.96
C THR A 199 -0.42 -5.66 38.64
N PHE A 200 -1.00 -6.19 37.56
CA PHE A 200 -0.81 -7.57 37.11
C PHE A 200 -0.97 -7.69 35.59
N ILE A 201 0.04 -8.22 34.90
CA ILE A 201 0.06 -8.34 33.43
C ILE A 201 0.45 -9.76 33.05
N ILE A 202 -0.26 -10.35 32.09
CA ILE A 202 0.14 -11.60 31.41
C ILE A 202 0.40 -11.26 29.94
N ALA A 203 1.62 -11.52 29.46
CA ALA A 203 1.92 -11.51 28.04
C ALA A 203 1.71 -12.92 27.47
N TRP A 204 0.57 -13.14 26.79
CA TRP A 204 0.21 -14.45 26.24
C TRP A 204 0.22 -14.41 24.72
N GLY A 205 1.17 -15.12 24.09
CA GLY A 205 1.27 -15.16 22.62
C GLY A 205 1.61 -13.81 21.99
N SER A 206 2.15 -12.88 22.78
CA SER A 206 2.59 -11.55 22.34
C SER A 206 4.07 -11.37 22.66
N GLU A 207 4.89 -11.22 21.63
CA GLU A 207 6.32 -10.95 21.76
C GLU A 207 6.52 -9.42 21.88
N LEU A 208 6.42 -8.92 23.10
CA LEU A 208 6.70 -7.51 23.41
C LEU A 208 8.22 -7.26 23.25
N PRO A 209 8.62 -6.12 22.65
CA PRO A 209 10.03 -5.74 22.50
C PRO A 209 10.69 -5.34 23.82
#